data_AF-A0A7J3KBU4-F1
#
_entry.id   AF-A0A7J3KBU4-F1
#
_cell.length_a   1.000
_cell.length_b   1.000
_cell.length_c   1.000
_cell.angle_alpha   90.00
_cell.angle_beta   90.00
_cell.angle_gamma   90.00
#
_symmetry.space_group_name_H-M   'P 1'
#
loop_
_entity.id
_entity.type
_entity.pdbx_description
1 polymer ?
#
loop_
_entity_poly.entity_id
_entity_poly.type
_entity_poly.pdbx_seq_one_letter_code
_entity_poly.pdbx_strand_id
1 'polypeptide(L)' 'MDVAVAFLISLPAALTISLLFEGLDRKIHARMQKRIGPPVIQPFYDLIKLFSKEKI' A
#
# COMPACT_ATOMS: atom_id res chain seq x y z
N MET A 1 22.67 14.14 13.95
CA MET A 1 21.96 14.64 12.75
C MET A 1 21.68 13.48 11.80
N ASP A 2 22.65 12.58 11.60
CA ASP A 2 22.56 11.46 10.64
C ASP A 2 21.49 10.41 11.01
N VAL A 3 21.38 10.04 12.28
CA VAL A 3 20.35 9.09 12.73
C VAL A 3 18.94 9.66 12.62
N ALA A 4 18.76 10.96 12.90
CA ALA A 4 17.46 11.62 12.79
C ALA A 4 16.99 11.69 11.33
N VAL A 5 17.90 12.00 10.40
CA VAL A 5 17.63 11.98 8.96
C VAL A 5 17.31 10.56 8.47
N ALA A 6 18.03 9.54 8.96
CA ALA A 6 17.75 8.15 8.63
C ALA A 6 16.35 7.71 9.09
N PHE A 7 15.90 8.11 10.29
CA PHE A 7 14.54 7.85 10.77
C PHE A 7 13.46 8.58 9.96
N LEU A 8 13.74 9.82 9.55
CA LEU A 8 12.80 10.64 8.78
C LEU A 8 12.57 10.08 7.37
N ILE A 9 13.56 9.39 6.81
CA ILE A 9 13.48 8.72 5.50
C ILE A 9 12.91 7.30 5.63
N SER A 10 13.31 6.54 6.65
CA SER A 10 12.94 5.12 6.78
C SER A 10 11.45 4.91 7.05
N LEU A 11 10.80 5.80 7.82
CA LEU A 11 9.38 5.73 8.13
C LEU A 11 8.47 5.82 6.88
N PRO A 12 8.55 6.89 6.06
CA PRO A 12 7.74 6.98 4.84
C PRO A 12 8.14 5.93 3.80
N ALA A 13 9.43 5.55 3.73
CA ALA A 13 9.88 4.47 2.86
C ALA A 13 9.23 3.12 3.25
N ALA A 14 9.22 2.77 4.53
CA ALA A 14 8.58 1.54 5.02
C ALA A 14 7.07 1.54 4.72
N LEU A 15 6.39 2.67 4.94
CA LEU A 15 4.95 2.81 4.66
C LEU A 15 4.64 2.60 3.17
N THR A 16 5.40 3.25 2.29
CA THR A 16 5.19 3.15 0.83
C THR A 16 5.50 1.76 0.30
N ILE A 17 6.58 1.13 0.78
CA ILE A 17 6.94 -0.25 0.43
C ILE A 17 5.86 -1.22 0.91
N SER A 18 5.38 -1.07 2.14
CA SER A 18 4.33 -1.94 2.69
C SER A 18 3.04 -1.85 1.86
N LEU A 19 2.64 -0.64 1.44
CA LEU A 19 1.45 -0.44 0.61
C LEU A 19 1.59 -1.08 -0.78
N LEU A 20 2.79 -1.02 -1.36
CA LEU A 20 3.10 -1.63 -2.64
C LEU A 20 3.09 -3.17 -2.55
N PHE A 21 3.63 -3.72 -1.45
CA PHE A 21 3.61 -5.16 -1.18
C PHE A 21 2.18 -5.69 -1.04
N GLU A 22 1.28 -4.96 -0.41
CA GLU A 22 -0.12 -5.35 -0.30
C GLU A 22 -0.82 -5.41 -1.69
N GLY A 23 -0.52 -4.46 -2.57
CA GLY A 23 -0.99 -4.50 -3.96
C GLY A 23 -0.46 -5.72 -4.74
N LEU A 24 0.80 -6.10 -4.49
CA LEU A 24 1.41 -7.29 -5.09
C LEU A 24 0.79 -8.58 -4.54
N ASP A 25 0.60 -8.68 -3.23
CA ASP A 25 -0.02 -9.84 -2.58
C ASP A 25 -1.45 -10.08 -3.08
N ARG A 26 -2.26 -9.02 -3.20
CA ARG A 26 -3.60 -9.11 -3.80
C ARG A 26 -3.58 -9.63 -5.24
N LYS A 27 -2.54 -9.28 -6.01
CA LYS A 27 -2.36 -9.77 -7.38
C LYS A 27 -1.93 -11.24 -7.42
N ILE A 28 -1.06 -11.67 -6.51
CA ILE A 28 -0.64 -13.07 -6.37
C ILE A 28 -1.84 -13.93 -5.96
N HIS A 29 -2.56 -13.55 -4.92
CA HIS A 29 -3.79 -14.21 -4.48
C HIS A 29 -4.83 -14.34 -5.59
N ALA A 30 -5.02 -13.27 -6.38
CA ALA A 30 -5.93 -13.32 -7.52
C ALA A 30 -5.49 -14.33 -8.60
N ARG A 31 -4.18 -14.37 -8.93
CA ARG A 31 -3.66 -15.38 -9.86
C ARG A 31 -3.84 -16.80 -9.35
N MET A 32 -3.63 -17.03 -8.06
CA MET A 32 -3.84 -18.35 -7.43
C MET A 32 -5.30 -18.79 -7.57
N GLN A 33 -6.25 -17.85 -7.51
CA GLN A 33 -7.67 -18.10 -7.69
C GLN A 33 -8.12 -18.11 -9.16
N LYS A 34 -7.18 -18.12 -10.12
CA LYS A 34 -7.44 -18.05 -11.58
C LYS A 34 -8.33 -16.85 -11.98
N ARG A 35 -8.25 -15.74 -11.26
CA ARG A 35 -8.93 -14.48 -11.59
C ARG A 35 -7.92 -13.38 -11.89
N ILE A 36 -8.31 -12.43 -12.73
CA ILE A 36 -7.50 -11.23 -12.96
C ILE A 36 -7.66 -10.33 -11.72
N GLY A 37 -6.56 -10.15 -11.01
CA GLY A 37 -6.52 -9.32 -9.79
C GLY A 37 -6.56 -7.82 -10.08
N PRO A 38 -6.81 -7.01 -9.04
CA PRO A 38 -6.77 -5.57 -9.14
C PRO A 38 -5.35 -5.05 -9.51
N PRO A 39 -5.25 -3.83 -10.06
CA PRO A 39 -3.95 -3.23 -10.37
C PRO A 39 -3.13 -3.00 -9.09
N VAL A 40 -1.80 -2.99 -9.21
CA VAL A 40 -0.88 -2.84 -8.06
C VAL A 40 -1.05 -1.47 -7.37
N ILE A 41 -1.56 -0.47 -8.08
CA ILE A 41 -1.83 0.89 -7.56
C ILE A 41 -3.17 0.95 -6.78
N GLN A 42 -4.00 -0.10 -6.83
CA GLN A 42 -5.30 -0.15 -6.15
C GLN A 42 -5.25 0.24 -4.66
N PRO A 43 -4.25 -0.16 -3.84
CA PRO A 43 -4.18 0.22 -2.44
C PRO A 43 -4.13 1.74 -2.21
N PHE A 44 -3.52 2.51 -3.11
CA PHE A 44 -3.49 3.98 -3.01
C PHE A 44 -4.89 4.60 -3.20
N TYR A 45 -5.65 4.10 -4.18
CA TYR A 45 -7.02 4.55 -4.40
C TYR A 45 -7.95 4.13 -3.25
N ASP A 46 -7.74 2.94 -2.69
CA ASP A 46 -8.50 2.45 -1.55
C ASP A 46 -8.25 3.32 -0.31
N LEU A 47 -7.01 3.78 -0.06
CA LEU A 47 -6.70 4.74 1.00
C LEU A 47 -7.48 6.05 0.84
N ILE A 48 -7.39 6.69 -0.34
CA ILE A 48 -8.10 7.95 -0.61
C ILE A 48 -9.60 7.77 -0.42
N LYS A 49 -10.15 6.66 -0.93
CA LYS A 49 -11.56 6.31 -0.77
C LYS A 49 -11.97 6.12 0.70
N LEU A 50 -11.11 5.51 1.52
CA LEU A 50 -11.33 5.33 2.95
C LEU A 50 -11.31 6.66 3.71
N PHE A 51 -10.37 7.56 3.40
CA PHE A 51 -10.33 8.89 4.00
C PHE A 51 -11.52 9.77 3.60
N SER A 52 -12.09 9.54 2.42
CA SER A 52 -13.26 10.27 1.93
C SER A 52 -14.59 9.79 2.51
N LYS A 53 -14.61 8.70 3.30
CA LYS A 53 -15.84 8.22 3.94
C LYS A 53 -16.07 8.93 5.27
N GLU A 54 -17.29 9.42 5.49
CA GLU A 54 -17.72 9.83 6.83
C GLU A 54 -17.75 8.61 7.76
N LYS A 55 -17.16 8.77 8.93
CA LYS A 55 -17.32 7.82 10.03
C LYS A 55 -18.68 8.12 10.65
N ILE A 56 -19.63 7.20 10.45
CA ILE A 56 -20.91 7.17 11.17
C ILE A 56 -20.62 6.89 12.64
#